data_AF-A0A1W9TBT7-F1
#
_entry.id   AF-A0A1W9TBT7-F1
#
_cell.length_a   1.000
_cell.length_b   1.000
_cell.length_c   1.000
_cell.angle_alpha   90.00
_cell.angle_beta   90.00
_cell.angle_gamma   90.00
#
_symmetry.space_group_name_H-M   'P 1'
#
loop_
_entity.id
_entity.type
_entity.pdbx_description
1 polymer ?
#
loop_
_entity_poly.entity_id
_entity_poly.type
_entity_poly.pdbx_seq_one_letter_code
_entity_poly.pdbx_strand_id
1 'polypeptide(L)'
;MRYPAKCSGEEAVEYLQENSVDLVLLDMIMDPGINGRETYERIIKIHPGQKAVIISGFADTDEVKKARRAGAGQYIKKPVTLEKLGLAVKEELGE
;
A
#
# COMPACT_ATOMS: atom_id res chain seq x y z
N MET A 1 9.13 -9.66 14.57
CA MET A 1 8.39 -8.77 13.64
C MET A 1 7.69 -9.66 12.62
N ARG A 2 6.37 -9.52 12.41
CA ARG A 2 5.60 -10.37 11.50
C ARG A 2 5.21 -9.53 10.29
N TYR A 3 5.48 -10.04 9.09
CA TYR A 3 5.16 -9.38 7.82
C TYR A 3 4.11 -10.23 7.08
N PRO A 4 2.82 -10.10 7.43
CA PRO A 4 1.78 -10.84 6.75
C PRO A 4 1.74 -10.39 5.27
N ALA A 5 1.90 -11.35 4.36
CA ALA A 5 1.71 -11.12 2.93
C ALA A 5 0.35 -11.70 2.52
N LYS A 6 -0.38 -10.96 1.69
CA LYS A 6 -1.66 -11.35 1.10
C LYS A 6 -1.55 -11.31 -0.41
N CYS A 7 -2.25 -12.20 -1.09
CA CYS A 7 -2.13 -12.37 -2.53
C CYS A 7 -3.13 -11.52 -3.32
N SER A 8 -4.10 -10.90 -2.64
CA SER A 8 -5.08 -10.00 -3.25
C SER A 8 -5.44 -8.82 -2.35
N GLY A 9 -6.07 -7.80 -2.94
CA GLY A 9 -6.59 -6.65 -2.20
C GLY A 9 -7.72 -7.03 -1.24
N GLU A 10 -8.58 -7.98 -1.62
CA GLU A 10 -9.68 -8.48 -0.80
C GLU A 10 -9.16 -9.16 0.46
N GLU A 11 -8.17 -10.04 0.33
CA GLU A 11 -7.53 -10.71 1.48
C GLU A 11 -6.83 -9.71 2.41
N ALA A 12 -6.25 -8.65 1.85
CA ALA A 12 -5.62 -7.59 2.64
C ALA A 12 -6.66 -6.79 3.44
N VAL A 13 -7.79 -6.45 2.81
CA VAL A 13 -8.91 -5.74 3.47
C VAL A 13 -9.52 -6.62 4.57
N GLU A 14 -9.79 -7.89 4.29
CA GLU A 14 -10.34 -8.84 5.27
C GLU A 14 -9.39 -9.01 6.46
N TYR A 15 -8.10 -9.21 6.20
CA TYR A 15 -7.10 -9.32 7.27
C TYR A 15 -7.08 -8.08 8.17
N LEU A 16 -7.19 -6.89 7.58
CA LEU A 16 -7.20 -5.63 8.33
C LEU A 16 -8.53 -5.35 9.04
N GLN A 17 -9.59 -6.13 8.84
CA GLN A 17 -10.79 -6.02 9.69
C GLN A 17 -10.52 -6.51 11.11
N GLU A 18 -9.67 -7.53 11.27
CA GLU A 18 -9.38 -8.16 12.56
C GLU A 18 -8.00 -7.83 13.11
N ASN A 19 -7.13 -7.24 12.28
CA ASN A 19 -5.73 -6.96 12.61
C ASN A 19 -5.36 -5.52 12.28
N SER A 20 -4.36 -4.98 12.97
CA SER A 20 -3.74 -3.69 12.67
C SER A 20 -2.30 -3.88 12.21
N VAL A 21 -1.82 -2.99 11.34
CA VAL A 21 -0.41 -2.94 10.91
C VAL A 21 0.08 -1.50 10.87
N ASP A 22 1.36 -1.28 11.14
CA ASP A 22 1.93 0.07 11.14
C ASP A 22 2.11 0.64 9.73
N LEU A 23 2.33 -0.25 8.74
CA LEU A 23 2.58 0.13 7.35
C LEU A 23 2.10 -0.96 6.38
N VAL A 24 1.49 -0.53 5.27
CA VAL A 24 1.13 -1.40 4.14
C VAL A 24 2.06 -1.14 2.96
N LEU A 25 2.68 -2.19 2.41
CA LEU A 25 3.33 -2.13 1.10
C LEU A 25 2.32 -2.59 0.05
N LEU A 26 1.98 -1.71 -0.89
CA LEU A 26 0.81 -1.90 -1.75
C LEU A 26 1.15 -1.88 -3.23
N ASP A 27 0.80 -2.93 -3.97
CA ASP A 27 0.82 -2.89 -5.43
C ASP A 27 -0.44 -2.21 -5.98
N MET A 28 -0.31 -1.51 -7.11
CA MET A 28 -1.43 -0.89 -7.81
C MET A 28 -2.13 -1.85 -8.77
N ILE A 29 -1.40 -2.79 -9.35
CA ILE A 29 -1.95 -3.75 -10.31
C ILE A 29 -2.09 -5.09 -9.61
N MET A 30 -3.33 -5.51 -9.37
CA MET A 30 -3.67 -6.75 -8.69
C MET A 30 -4.84 -7.38 -9.46
N ASP A 31 -4.51 -8.19 -10.45
CA ASP A 31 -5.48 -8.90 -11.29
C ASP A 31 -5.42 -10.41 -11.01
N PRO A 32 -6.57 -11.09 -10.84
CA PRO A 32 -7.94 -10.55 -10.86
C PRO A 32 -8.37 -9.91 -9.52
N GLY A 33 -9.35 -9.01 -9.55
CA GLY A 33 -10.00 -8.46 -8.35
C GLY A 33 -9.91 -6.94 -8.23
N ILE A 34 -9.90 -6.44 -6.99
CA ILE A 34 -9.71 -5.02 -6.73
C ILE A 34 -8.25 -4.60 -6.88
N ASN A 35 -8.05 -3.41 -7.45
CA ASN A 35 -6.72 -2.85 -7.63
C ASN A 35 -6.20 -2.19 -6.33
N GLY A 36 -4.96 -1.69 -6.37
CA GLY A 36 -4.34 -1.09 -5.20
C GLY A 36 -5.04 0.15 -4.68
N ARG A 37 -5.52 1.02 -5.56
CA ARG A 37 -6.28 2.22 -5.15
C ARG A 37 -7.51 1.81 -4.35
N GLU A 38 -8.31 0.90 -4.89
CA GLU A 38 -9.54 0.46 -4.23
C GLU A 38 -9.26 -0.29 -2.93
N THR A 39 -8.18 -1.07 -2.90
CA THR A 39 -7.70 -1.73 -1.68
C THR A 39 -7.40 -0.70 -0.60
N TYR A 40 -6.62 0.34 -0.92
CA TYR A 40 -6.28 1.39 0.03
C TYR A 40 -7.52 2.16 0.50
N GLU A 41 -8.40 2.54 -0.41
CA GLU A 41 -9.66 3.24 -0.08
C GLU A 41 -10.56 2.43 0.86
N ARG A 42 -10.56 1.09 0.76
CA ARG A 42 -11.28 0.21 1.69
C ARG A 42 -10.57 0.11 3.03
N ILE A 43 -9.24 -0.02 3.02
CA ILE A 43 -8.42 -0.10 4.24
C ILE A 43 -8.59 1.15 5.10
N ILE A 44 -8.53 2.35 4.53
CA ILE A 44 -8.65 3.60 5.31
C ILE A 44 -10.06 3.84 5.87
N LYS A 45 -11.08 3.15 5.37
CA LYS A 45 -12.42 3.15 5.98
C LYS A 45 -12.47 2.30 7.25
N ILE A 46 -11.61 1.29 7.34
CA ILE A 46 -11.48 0.41 8.51
C ILE A 46 -10.51 1.02 9.52
N HIS A 47 -9.34 1.45 9.05
CA HIS A 47 -8.27 2.09 9.84
C HIS A 47 -7.97 3.49 9.29
N PRO A 48 -8.68 4.54 9.74
CA PRO A 48 -8.42 5.91 9.34
C PRO A 48 -6.96 6.31 9.59
N GLY A 49 -6.27 6.79 8.56
CA GLY A 49 -4.87 7.18 8.64
C GLY A 49 -3.86 6.03 8.47
N GLN A 50 -4.30 4.84 8.03
CA GLN A 50 -3.37 3.75 7.70
C GLN A 50 -2.28 4.23 6.74
N LYS A 51 -1.03 4.13 7.19
CA LYS A 51 0.16 4.43 6.39
C LYS A 51 0.35 3.38 5.31
N ALA A 52 0.75 3.81 4.11
CA ALA A 52 1.05 2.91 3.01
C ALA A 52 2.16 3.45 2.11
N VAL A 53 2.99 2.55 1.58
CA VAL A 53 3.94 2.84 0.50
C VAL A 53 3.49 2.08 -0.74
N ILE A 54 3.30 2.81 -1.84
CA ILE A 54 2.89 2.25 -3.13
C ILE A 54 4.13 1.72 -3.85
N ILE A 55 4.08 0.47 -4.32
CA ILE A 55 5.14 -0.16 -5.11
C ILE A 55 4.54 -0.69 -6.40
N SER A 56 4.78 -0.04 -7.54
CA SER A 56 4.22 -0.50 -8.83
C SER A 56 5.20 -0.37 -9.98
N GLY A 57 5.06 -1.22 -11.01
CA GLY A 57 5.90 -1.16 -12.22
C GLY A 57 5.52 -0.02 -13.17
N PHE A 58 4.30 0.48 -13.08
CA PHE A 58 3.79 1.55 -13.93
C PHE A 58 3.74 2.85 -13.13
N ALA A 59 4.62 3.79 -13.48
CA ALA A 59 4.63 5.12 -12.89
C ALA A 59 3.52 5.98 -13.48
N ASP A 60 3.02 6.91 -12.67
CA ASP A 60 2.19 8.04 -13.09
C ASP A 60 0.77 7.72 -13.57
N THR A 61 0.27 6.52 -13.29
CA THR A 61 -1.13 6.18 -13.59
C THR A 61 -2.07 7.05 -12.75
N ASP A 62 -3.26 7.32 -13.29
CA ASP A 62 -4.30 8.05 -12.55
C ASP A 62 -4.67 7.33 -11.24
N GLU A 63 -4.57 6.00 -11.22
CA GLU A 63 -4.81 5.19 -10.01
C GLU A 63 -3.79 5.45 -8.90
N VAL A 64 -2.49 5.55 -9.22
CA VAL A 64 -1.46 5.96 -8.24
C VAL A 64 -1.78 7.34 -7.69
N LYS A 65 -2.14 8.29 -8.56
CA LYS A 65 -2.46 9.67 -8.17
C LYS A 65 -3.69 9.73 -7.26
N LYS A 66 -4.73 8.96 -7.57
CA LYS A 66 -5.93 8.84 -6.72
C LYS A 66 -5.61 8.23 -5.36
N ALA A 67 -4.83 7.13 -5.32
CA ALA A 67 -4.43 6.49 -4.07
C ALA A 67 -3.66 7.48 -3.17
N ARG A 68 -2.72 8.25 -3.74
CA ARG A 68 -2.00 9.29 -3.01
C ARG A 68 -2.91 10.41 -2.52
N ARG A 69 -3.89 10.85 -3.32
CA ARG A 69 -4.91 11.82 -2.89
C ARG A 69 -5.79 11.31 -1.76
N ALA A 70 -6.01 9.98 -1.69
CA ALA A 70 -6.75 9.34 -0.61
C ALA A 70 -5.94 9.21 0.70
N GLY A 71 -4.63 9.54 0.69
CA GLY A 71 -3.75 9.50 1.86
C GLY A 71 -2.62 8.50 1.78
N ALA A 72 -2.52 7.70 0.70
CA ALA A 72 -1.39 6.79 0.54
C ALA A 72 -0.09 7.58 0.42
N GLY A 73 0.97 7.07 1.03
CA GLY A 73 2.26 7.72 1.13
C GLY A 73 3.07 7.68 -0.16
N GLN A 74 4.36 7.42 -0.02
CA GLN A 74 5.30 7.48 -1.14
C GLN A 74 5.01 6.42 -2.22
N TYR A 75 5.33 6.76 -3.47
CA TYR A 75 5.32 5.85 -4.61
C TYR A 75 6.73 5.47 -5.01
N ILE A 76 6.98 4.17 -5.15
CA ILE A 76 8.23 3.60 -5.62
C ILE A 76 7.98 2.80 -6.90
N LYS A 77 8.69 3.16 -7.96
CA LYS A 77 8.64 2.44 -9.23
C LYS A 77 9.42 1.12 -9.13
N LYS A 78 8.84 0.01 -9.59
CA LYS A 78 9.55 -1.26 -9.77
C LYS A 78 10.51 -1.18 -10.99
N PRO A 79 11.69 -1.81 -10.94
CA PRO A 79 12.22 -2.62 -9.84
C PRO A 79 12.66 -1.75 -8.65
N VAL A 80 12.33 -2.20 -7.44
CA VAL A 80 12.69 -1.52 -6.18
C VAL A 80 13.96 -2.13 -5.58
N THR A 81 14.88 -1.29 -5.11
CA THR A 81 16.05 -1.72 -4.34
C THR A 81 15.73 -1.72 -2.85
N LEU A 82 16.40 -2.58 -2.08
CA LEU A 82 16.22 -2.64 -0.62
C LEU A 82 16.51 -1.30 0.07
N GLU A 83 17.52 -0.57 -0.41
CA GLU A 83 17.86 0.76 0.09
C GLU A 83 16.72 1.76 -0.10
N LYS A 84 16.14 1.83 -1.30
CA LYS A 84 15.01 2.73 -1.59
C LYS A 84 13.76 2.36 -0.79
N LEU A 85 13.49 1.06 -0.66
CA LEU A 85 12.38 0.59 0.15
C LEU A 85 12.59 0.96 1.63
N GLY A 86 13.79 0.71 2.17
CA GLY A 86 14.12 1.02 3.56
C GLY A 86 13.99 2.51 3.87
N LEU A 87 14.45 3.38 2.96
CA LEU A 87 14.29 4.83 3.12
C LEU A 87 12.81 5.23 3.15
N ALA A 88 12.00 4.74 2.20
CA ALA A 88 10.58 5.07 2.14
C ALA A 88 9.80 4.56 3.35
N VAL A 89 10.10 3.36 3.84
CA VAL A 89 9.51 2.82 5.07
C VAL A 89 9.84 3.71 6.27
N LYS A 90 11.11 4.11 6.40
CA LYS A 90 11.59 4.95 7.49
C LYS A 90 10.91 6.33 7.48
N GLU A 91 10.87 6.98 6.32
CA GLU A 91 10.21 8.28 6.14
C GLU A 91 8.71 8.22 6.45
N GLU A 92 8.01 7.17 6.00
CA GLU A 92 6.58 7.02 6.23
C GLU A 92 6.26 6.74 7.71
N LEU A 93 7.08 5.92 8.37
CA LEU A 93 6.92 5.64 9.80
C LEU A 93 7.31 6.82 10.68
N GLY A 94 8.14 7.75 10.19
CA GLY A 94 8.63 8.91 10.92
C GLY A 94 9.82 8.60 11.83
N GLU A 95 10.61 7.60 11.45
CA GLU A 95 11.82 7.15 12.15
C GLU A 95 13.12 7.71 11.55
#